data_AF-A0A497KKN8-F1
#
_entry.id   AF-A0A497KKN8-F1
#
_cell.length_a   1.000
_cell.length_b   1.000
_cell.length_c   1.000
_cell.angle_alpha   90.00
_cell.angle_beta   90.00
_cell.angle_gamma   90.00
#
_symmetry.space_group_name_H-M   'P 1'
#
loop_
_entity.id
_entity.type
_entity.pdbx_description
1 polymer ?
#
loop_
_entity_poly.entity_id
_entity_poly.type
_entity_poly.pdbx_seq_one_letter_code
_entity_poly.pdbx_strand_id
1 'polypeptide(L)'
;MKRVIEVEELTRVEGHGRIEVVIEGTEVKDVKMAIFEGPRFFEAFIESVHYEKVPDIMRRICAICTASHSLASIRTIENAFDVKVTEQTKILRDLLIHGEMIESHALHVFMLALPDFLGFPDAIRMASKYPKEVKAALQLKHAGNMVHNIVSGREVHGMNERVGGFSKVPSEKELKDIRTAMVATKPTAELAVKLFAEAEIPKYAESENTLMALDPGEKFGFMGDYVLVSDGTRHPV
;
A
#
# COMPACT_ATOMS: atom_id res chain seq x y z
N MET A 1 3.96 -19.35 -38.07
CA MET A 1 5.16 -19.54 -37.22
C MET A 1 4.81 -19.10 -35.82
N LYS A 2 5.12 -19.92 -34.80
CA LYS A 2 4.87 -19.61 -33.39
C LYS A 2 6.12 -18.95 -32.79
N ARG A 3 5.94 -17.86 -32.06
CA ARG A 3 6.99 -17.12 -31.32
C ARG A 3 6.53 -16.91 -29.88
N VAL A 4 7.43 -17.05 -28.92
CA VAL A 4 7.17 -16.75 -27.51
C VAL A 4 8.07 -15.60 -27.11
N ILE A 5 7.51 -14.61 -26.42
CA ILE A 5 8.25 -13.52 -25.77
C ILE A 5 8.10 -13.73 -24.27
N GLU A 6 9.22 -13.77 -23.54
CA GLU A 6 9.25 -13.93 -22.10
C GLU A 6 9.85 -12.69 -21.45
N VAL A 7 9.14 -12.14 -20.48
CA VAL A 7 9.67 -11.20 -19.50
C VAL A 7 9.96 -12.04 -18.26
N GLU A 8 11.21 -12.49 -18.12
CA GLU A 8 11.62 -13.47 -17.11
C GLU A 8 11.38 -12.99 -15.67
N GLU A 9 11.51 -11.69 -15.42
CA GLU A 9 11.27 -11.06 -14.11
C GLU A 9 10.64 -9.69 -14.30
N LEU A 10 9.57 -9.43 -13.53
CA LEU A 10 8.95 -8.12 -13.43
C LEU A 10 9.77 -7.25 -12.49
N THR A 11 10.20 -6.09 -12.98
CA THR A 11 10.98 -5.13 -12.20
C THR A 11 10.10 -3.98 -11.71
N ARG A 12 10.55 -3.30 -10.65
CA ARG A 12 9.83 -2.17 -10.00
C ARG A 12 8.43 -2.55 -9.51
N VAL A 13 8.27 -3.79 -9.04
CA VAL A 13 7.11 -4.28 -8.30
C VAL A 13 7.59 -4.93 -7.01
N GLU A 14 6.67 -5.12 -6.05
CA GLU A 14 6.89 -6.00 -4.91
C GLU A 14 6.45 -7.42 -5.28
N GLY A 15 7.12 -8.44 -4.73
CA GLY A 15 6.93 -9.83 -5.12
C GLY A 15 7.74 -10.25 -6.35
N HIS A 16 7.46 -11.47 -6.84
CA HIS A 16 8.18 -12.07 -7.97
C HIS A 16 7.19 -12.56 -9.02
N GLY A 17 7.41 -12.16 -10.27
CA GLY A 17 6.49 -12.51 -11.35
C GLY A 17 7.13 -12.42 -12.72
N ARG A 18 6.53 -13.11 -13.69
CA ARG A 18 6.94 -13.12 -15.09
C ARG A 18 5.75 -13.02 -16.02
N ILE A 19 5.99 -12.60 -17.25
CA ILE A 19 4.98 -12.56 -18.32
C ILE A 19 5.46 -13.40 -19.50
N GLU A 20 4.60 -14.28 -19.99
CA GLU A 20 4.79 -15.02 -21.24
C GLU A 20 3.74 -14.56 -22.26
N VAL A 21 4.20 -14.18 -23.45
CA VAL A 21 3.34 -13.76 -24.57
C VAL A 21 3.55 -14.72 -25.75
N VAL A 22 2.51 -15.46 -26.11
CA VAL A 22 2.52 -16.38 -27.25
C VAL A 22 1.94 -15.70 -28.48
N ILE A 23 2.70 -15.69 -29.56
CA ILE A 23 2.35 -15.04 -30.82
C ILE A 23 2.35 -16.08 -31.94
N GLU A 24 1.29 -16.11 -32.74
CA GLU A 24 1.21 -16.95 -33.94
C GLU A 24 0.95 -16.09 -35.18
N GLY A 25 1.91 -16.09 -36.11
CA GLY A 25 1.89 -15.15 -37.23
C GLY A 25 2.04 -13.72 -36.73
N THR A 26 0.99 -12.90 -36.91
CA THR A 26 0.93 -11.50 -36.46
C THR A 26 -0.01 -11.29 -35.27
N GLU A 27 -0.64 -12.35 -34.77
CA GLU A 27 -1.64 -12.26 -33.71
C GLU A 27 -1.09 -12.75 -32.36
N VAL A 28 -1.37 -12.02 -31.29
CA VAL A 28 -1.18 -12.50 -29.92
C VAL A 28 -2.26 -13.54 -29.64
N LYS A 29 -1.84 -14.77 -29.33
CA LYS A 29 -2.74 -15.89 -29.03
C LYS A 29 -2.96 -16.11 -27.55
N ASP A 30 -1.97 -15.80 -26.72
CA ASP A 30 -2.05 -16.02 -25.28
C ASP A 30 -1.11 -15.06 -24.55
N VAL A 31 -1.53 -14.64 -23.35
CA VAL A 31 -0.74 -13.82 -22.43
C VAL A 31 -0.93 -14.40 -21.03
N LYS A 32 0.17 -14.83 -20.41
CA LYS A 32 0.15 -15.39 -19.05
C LYS A 32 1.03 -14.57 -18.15
N MET A 33 0.49 -14.19 -17.00
CA MET A 33 1.26 -13.72 -15.86
C MET A 33 1.39 -14.86 -14.87
N ALA A 34 2.63 -15.15 -14.46
CA ALA A 34 2.89 -16.14 -13.42
C ALA A 34 3.55 -15.45 -12.24
N ILE A 35 2.92 -15.52 -11.08
CA ILE A 35 3.52 -15.14 -9.79
C ILE A 35 4.19 -16.39 -9.23
N PHE A 36 5.49 -16.31 -8.97
CA PHE A 36 6.29 -17.45 -8.50
C PHE A 36 6.98 -17.16 -7.18
N GLU A 37 6.49 -16.17 -6.44
CA GLU A 37 6.85 -16.00 -5.03
C GLU A 37 6.50 -17.29 -4.26
N GLY A 38 7.48 -17.85 -3.56
CA GLY A 38 7.28 -19.10 -2.83
C GLY A 38 6.16 -18.94 -1.78
N PRO A 39 5.23 -19.90 -1.66
CA PRO A 39 4.18 -19.81 -0.66
C PRO A 39 4.81 -19.77 0.74
N ARG A 40 4.49 -18.70 1.49
CA ARG A 40 4.99 -18.50 2.86
C ARG A 40 4.09 -19.13 3.92
N PHE A 41 2.92 -19.65 3.51
CA PHE A 41 1.98 -20.42 4.34
C PHE A 41 1.55 -19.73 5.63
N PHE A 42 1.39 -18.40 5.61
CA PHE A 42 0.97 -17.62 6.78
C PHE A 42 -0.36 -18.12 7.37
N GLU A 43 -1.33 -18.50 6.53
CA GLU A 43 -2.65 -19.00 6.94
C GLU A 43 -2.55 -20.29 7.77
N ALA A 44 -1.82 -21.29 7.26
CA ALA A 44 -1.61 -22.54 7.98
C ALA A 44 -0.76 -22.35 9.25
N PHE A 45 0.23 -21.45 9.19
CA PHE A 45 1.12 -21.18 10.32
C PHE A 45 0.37 -20.59 11.53
N ILE A 46 -0.57 -19.67 11.32
CA ILE A 46 -1.25 -18.98 12.42
C ILE A 46 -2.26 -19.84 13.18
N GLU A 47 -2.71 -20.99 12.64
CA GLU A 47 -3.70 -21.86 13.31
C GLU A 47 -3.23 -22.33 14.69
N SER A 48 -1.92 -22.51 14.86
CA SER A 48 -1.29 -22.95 16.12
C SER A 48 -0.81 -21.80 17.01
N VAL A 49 -1.00 -20.56 16.57
CA VAL A 49 -0.44 -19.38 17.23
C VAL A 49 -1.47 -18.71 18.13
N HIS A 50 -1.05 -18.34 19.34
CA HIS A 50 -1.88 -17.55 20.24
C HIS A 50 -2.29 -16.22 19.57
N TYR A 51 -3.58 -15.88 19.60
CA TYR A 51 -4.16 -14.77 18.83
C TYR A 51 -3.41 -13.45 19.03
N GLU A 52 -2.89 -13.16 20.23
CA GLU A 52 -2.14 -11.92 20.52
C GLU A 52 -0.87 -11.75 19.68
N LYS A 53 -0.29 -12.85 19.18
CA LYS A 53 0.89 -12.85 18.32
C LYS A 53 0.56 -12.79 16.84
N VAL A 54 -0.70 -13.02 16.46
CA VAL A 54 -1.12 -13.00 15.05
C VAL A 54 -0.85 -11.65 14.38
N PRO A 55 -1.16 -10.48 14.99
CA PRO A 55 -0.81 -9.20 14.37
C PRO A 55 0.69 -8.99 14.18
N ASP A 56 1.50 -9.54 15.10
CA ASP A 56 2.94 -9.54 14.96
C ASP A 56 3.38 -10.38 13.77
N ILE A 57 2.77 -11.53 13.52
CA ILE A 57 3.13 -12.35 12.36
C ILE A 57 2.62 -11.76 11.05
N MET A 58 1.33 -11.38 10.99
CA MET A 58 0.68 -10.94 9.75
C MET A 58 1.34 -9.72 9.14
N ARG A 59 1.86 -8.80 9.95
CA ARG A 59 2.55 -7.62 9.40
C ARG A 59 3.86 -7.92 8.68
N ARG A 60 4.37 -9.17 8.74
CA ARG A 60 5.52 -9.63 7.96
C ARG A 60 5.12 -10.22 6.60
N ILE A 61 3.84 -10.21 6.25
CA ILE A 61 3.39 -10.57 4.89
C ILE A 61 3.96 -9.58 3.86
N CYS A 62 3.99 -8.28 4.17
CA CYS A 62 4.62 -7.29 3.31
C CYS A 62 5.20 -6.15 4.16
N ALA A 63 6.39 -5.68 3.80
CA ALA A 63 7.06 -4.58 4.48
C ALA A 63 6.50 -3.20 4.10
N ILE A 64 5.80 -3.10 2.97
CA ILE A 64 5.16 -1.86 2.51
C ILE A 64 3.83 -1.69 3.25
N CYS A 65 2.87 -2.60 3.09
CA CYS A 65 1.55 -2.52 3.73
C CYS A 65 1.48 -3.16 5.14
N THR A 66 2.48 -2.85 5.97
CA THR A 66 2.63 -3.39 7.33
C THR A 66 1.39 -3.14 8.22
N ALA A 67 0.92 -1.89 8.28
CA ALA A 67 -0.20 -1.48 9.10
C ALA A 67 -1.53 -2.05 8.58
N SER A 68 -1.72 -2.17 7.27
CA SER A 68 -2.88 -2.87 6.71
C SER A 68 -3.01 -4.29 7.30
N HIS A 69 -1.93 -5.07 7.27
CA HIS A 69 -1.93 -6.43 7.80
C HIS A 69 -2.12 -6.48 9.33
N SER A 70 -1.47 -5.60 10.09
CA SER A 70 -1.61 -5.59 11.55
C SER A 70 -3.00 -5.12 12.00
N LEU A 71 -3.55 -4.08 11.38
CA LEU A 71 -4.88 -3.56 11.71
C LEU A 71 -5.99 -4.51 11.27
N ALA A 72 -5.87 -5.16 10.10
CA ALA A 72 -6.83 -6.17 9.68
C ALA A 72 -6.89 -7.31 10.70
N SER A 73 -5.74 -7.89 11.06
CA SER A 73 -5.69 -8.98 12.04
C SER A 73 -6.16 -8.58 13.44
N ILE A 74 -5.82 -7.37 13.91
CA ILE A 74 -6.35 -6.84 15.18
C ILE A 74 -7.88 -6.73 15.13
N ARG A 75 -8.44 -6.16 14.06
CA ARG A 75 -9.89 -6.01 13.91
C ARG A 75 -10.60 -7.36 13.83
N THR A 76 -10.02 -8.34 13.14
CA THR A 76 -10.57 -9.71 13.12
C THR A 76 -10.65 -10.30 14.52
N ILE A 77 -9.60 -10.15 15.33
CA ILE A 77 -9.57 -10.65 16.72
C ILE A 77 -10.59 -9.90 17.58
N GLU A 78 -10.66 -8.57 17.46
CA GLU A 78 -11.61 -7.75 18.21
C GLU A 78 -13.05 -8.11 17.86
N ASN A 79 -13.35 -8.36 16.59
CA ASN A 79 -14.66 -8.83 16.15
C ASN A 79 -14.98 -10.22 16.72
N ALA A 80 -14.01 -11.13 16.74
CA ALA A 80 -14.19 -12.49 17.29
C ALA A 80 -14.48 -12.50 18.80
N PHE A 81 -13.91 -11.55 19.55
CA PHE A 81 -14.08 -11.43 21.01
C PHE A 81 -15.07 -10.33 21.44
N ASP A 82 -15.78 -9.71 20.49
CA ASP A 82 -16.67 -8.56 20.71
C ASP A 82 -16.03 -7.39 21.49
N VAL A 83 -14.74 -7.15 21.26
CA VAL A 83 -13.98 -6.06 21.91
C VAL A 83 -14.38 -4.71 21.30
N LYS A 84 -14.90 -3.80 22.13
CA LYS A 84 -15.20 -2.43 21.71
C LYS A 84 -14.04 -1.49 22.07
N VAL A 85 -13.45 -0.87 21.06
CA VAL A 85 -12.36 0.10 21.24
C VAL A 85 -12.88 1.53 21.39
N THR A 86 -12.10 2.38 22.07
CA THR A 86 -12.42 3.80 22.26
C THR A 86 -12.33 4.59 20.95
N GLU A 87 -13.00 5.74 20.88
CA GLU A 87 -12.88 6.65 19.73
C GLU A 87 -11.43 7.13 19.51
N GLN A 88 -10.67 7.36 20.58
CA GLN A 88 -9.25 7.67 20.49
C GLN A 88 -8.48 6.56 19.75
N THR A 89 -8.76 5.29 20.06
CA THR A 89 -8.13 4.14 19.37
C THR A 89 -8.48 4.13 17.90
N LYS A 90 -9.76 4.33 17.56
CA LYS A 90 -10.20 4.38 16.15
C LYS A 90 -9.48 5.47 15.38
N ILE A 91 -9.39 6.68 15.95
CA ILE A 91 -8.72 7.83 15.32
C ILE A 91 -7.21 7.58 15.16
N LEU A 92 -6.55 6.97 16.16
CA LEU A 92 -5.12 6.65 16.05
C LEU A 92 -4.84 5.57 15.00
N ARG A 93 -5.71 4.57 14.86
CA ARG A 93 -5.61 3.56 13.78
C ARG A 93 -5.88 4.17 12.41
N ASP A 94 -6.84 5.10 12.33
CA ASP A 94 -7.12 5.87 11.13
C ASP A 94 -5.91 6.73 10.73
N LEU A 95 -5.26 7.39 11.69
CA LEU A 95 -4.00 8.10 11.46
C LEU A 95 -2.89 7.16 10.96
N LEU A 96 -2.74 5.98 11.57
CA LEU A 96 -1.74 4.99 11.18
C LEU A 96 -1.92 4.52 9.73
N ILE A 97 -3.14 4.16 9.32
CA ILE A 97 -3.39 3.70 7.95
C ILE A 97 -3.20 4.83 6.93
N HIS A 98 -3.52 6.07 7.27
CA HIS A 98 -3.19 7.21 6.41
C HIS A 98 -1.68 7.42 6.27
N GLY A 99 -0.91 7.19 7.33
CA GLY A 99 0.55 7.18 7.29
C GLY A 99 1.11 6.15 6.31
N GLU A 100 0.56 4.94 6.33
CA GLU A 100 0.87 3.88 5.35
C GLU A 100 0.52 4.30 3.93
N MET A 101 -0.69 4.82 3.70
CA MET A 101 -1.10 5.21 2.36
C MET A 101 -0.20 6.30 1.79
N ILE A 102 0.22 7.27 2.61
CA ILE A 102 1.17 8.31 2.19
C ILE A 102 2.53 7.72 1.81
N GLU A 103 3.12 6.86 2.65
CA GLU A 103 4.45 6.32 2.36
C GLU A 103 4.45 5.32 1.19
N SER A 104 3.41 4.47 1.13
CA SER A 104 3.23 3.45 0.09
C SER A 104 2.96 4.09 -1.27
N HIS A 105 2.07 5.09 -1.33
CA HIS A 105 1.82 5.82 -2.58
C HIS A 105 3.00 6.68 -3.00
N ALA A 106 3.72 7.32 -2.06
CA ALA A 106 4.93 8.05 -2.41
C ALA A 106 5.99 7.11 -3.03
N LEU A 107 6.15 5.90 -2.49
CA LEU A 107 7.03 4.88 -3.06
C LEU A 107 6.56 4.47 -4.47
N HIS A 108 5.31 4.04 -4.60
CA HIS A 108 4.78 3.52 -5.86
C HIS A 108 4.78 4.56 -6.97
N VAL A 109 4.15 5.71 -6.73
CA VAL A 109 3.92 6.75 -7.73
C VAL A 109 5.25 7.27 -8.26
N PHE A 110 6.21 7.61 -7.38
CA PHE A 110 7.43 8.25 -7.82
C PHE A 110 8.58 7.29 -8.15
N MET A 111 8.74 6.20 -7.41
CA MET A 111 9.90 5.33 -7.58
C MET A 111 9.63 4.16 -8.52
N LEU A 112 8.38 3.71 -8.60
CA LEU A 112 8.00 2.55 -9.40
C LEU A 112 7.38 2.97 -10.73
N ALA A 113 6.31 3.78 -10.70
CA ALA A 113 5.54 4.12 -11.90
C ALA A 113 6.12 5.29 -12.72
N LEU A 114 6.46 6.41 -12.09
CA LEU A 114 6.90 7.64 -12.80
C LEU A 114 8.08 7.43 -13.78
N PRO A 115 9.08 6.57 -13.51
CA PRO A 115 10.14 6.30 -14.47
C PRO A 115 9.62 5.82 -15.84
N ASP A 116 8.56 5.00 -15.89
CA ASP A 116 7.99 4.54 -17.17
C ASP A 116 7.42 5.71 -17.97
N PHE A 117 6.62 6.56 -17.33
CA PHE A 117 6.01 7.72 -17.97
C PHE A 117 7.03 8.74 -18.49
N LEU A 118 8.19 8.83 -17.84
CA LEU A 118 9.26 9.74 -18.24
C LEU A 118 10.34 9.09 -19.12
N GLY A 119 10.21 7.79 -19.43
CA GLY A 119 11.16 7.06 -20.28
C GLY A 119 12.50 6.76 -19.60
N PHE A 120 12.51 6.55 -18.28
CA PHE A 120 13.69 6.16 -17.50
C PHE A 120 13.60 4.70 -17.06
N PRO A 121 14.73 3.97 -17.02
CA PRO A 121 14.76 2.59 -16.54
C PRO A 121 14.51 2.47 -15.03
N ASP A 122 14.82 3.50 -14.25
CA ASP A 122 14.64 3.53 -12.80
C ASP A 122 14.70 4.96 -12.24
N ALA A 123 14.27 5.12 -10.99
CA ALA A 123 14.25 6.41 -10.30
C ALA A 123 15.64 7.01 -10.04
N ILE A 124 16.71 6.20 -9.97
CA ILE A 124 18.08 6.67 -9.71
C ILE A 124 18.61 7.40 -10.95
N ARG A 125 18.43 6.82 -12.14
CA ARG A 125 18.79 7.45 -13.42
C ARG A 125 17.88 8.63 -13.71
N MET A 126 16.59 8.52 -13.38
CA MET A 126 15.64 9.65 -13.45
C MET A 126 16.10 10.85 -12.63
N ALA A 127 16.71 10.63 -11.45
CA ALA A 127 17.19 11.70 -10.57
C ALA A 127 18.22 12.63 -11.22
N SER A 128 18.94 12.18 -12.26
CA SER A 128 19.88 13.04 -13.00
C SER A 128 19.20 14.21 -13.72
N LYS A 129 17.95 14.03 -14.16
CA LYS A 129 17.14 15.03 -14.86
C LYS A 129 16.00 15.60 -14.00
N TYR A 130 15.45 14.79 -13.09
CA TYR A 130 14.34 15.11 -12.21
C TYR A 130 14.70 15.00 -10.72
N PRO A 131 15.78 15.67 -10.25
CA PRO A 131 16.23 15.55 -8.86
C PRO A 131 15.22 16.13 -7.86
N LYS A 132 14.41 17.10 -8.28
CA LYS A 132 13.41 17.74 -7.42
C LYS A 132 12.27 16.78 -7.11
N GLU A 133 11.77 16.09 -8.12
CA GLU A 133 10.68 15.12 -8.05
C GLU A 133 11.09 13.92 -7.19
N VAL A 134 12.29 13.37 -7.42
CA VAL A 134 12.84 12.27 -6.61
C VAL A 134 13.03 12.70 -5.15
N LYS A 135 13.54 13.91 -4.90
CA LYS A 135 13.67 14.43 -3.54
C LYS A 135 12.31 14.63 -2.87
N ALA A 136 11.33 15.12 -3.62
CA ALA A 136 9.97 15.30 -3.13
C ALA A 136 9.38 13.94 -2.70
N ALA A 137 9.51 12.91 -3.54
CA ALA A 137 9.08 11.56 -3.23
C ALA A 137 9.65 11.04 -1.89
N LEU A 138 10.97 11.20 -1.69
CA LEU A 138 11.63 10.80 -0.45
C LEU A 138 11.13 11.58 0.77
N GLN A 139 10.85 12.89 0.61
CA GLN A 139 10.29 13.71 1.69
C GLN A 139 8.88 13.28 2.06
N LEU A 140 8.03 12.98 1.08
CA LEU A 140 6.67 12.51 1.32
C LEU A 140 6.66 11.12 1.96
N LYS A 141 7.52 10.22 1.47
CA LYS A 141 7.72 8.90 2.09
C LYS A 141 8.19 9.02 3.53
N HIS A 142 9.17 9.89 3.81
CA HIS A 142 9.64 10.12 5.16
C HIS A 142 8.54 10.65 6.09
N ALA A 143 7.66 11.52 5.59
CA ALA A 143 6.53 12.02 6.37
C ALA A 143 5.53 10.90 6.71
N GLY A 144 5.19 10.01 5.78
CA GLY A 144 4.36 8.83 6.08
C GLY A 144 5.04 7.88 7.07
N ASN A 145 6.34 7.61 6.90
CA ASN A 145 7.14 6.80 7.83
C ASN A 145 7.19 7.40 9.24
N MET A 146 7.19 8.74 9.38
CA MET A 146 7.14 9.41 10.69
C MET A 146 5.87 9.06 11.46
N VAL A 147 4.73 8.93 10.77
CA VAL A 147 3.47 8.49 11.39
C VAL A 147 3.62 7.07 11.92
N HIS A 148 4.17 6.15 11.14
CA HIS A 148 4.46 4.77 11.58
C HIS A 148 5.39 4.74 12.79
N ASN A 149 6.47 5.51 12.75
CA ASN A 149 7.44 5.56 13.85
C ASN A 149 6.77 6.01 15.16
N ILE A 150 5.98 7.08 15.11
CA ILE A 150 5.32 7.65 16.31
C ILE A 150 4.16 6.77 16.79
N VAL A 151 3.34 6.25 15.87
CA VAL A 151 2.07 5.57 16.22
C VAL A 151 2.27 4.07 16.39
N SER A 152 3.07 3.42 15.54
CA SER A 152 3.34 1.98 15.58
C SER A 152 4.69 1.63 16.24
N GLY A 153 5.55 2.62 16.47
CA GLY A 153 6.84 2.50 17.18
C GLY A 153 8.04 2.23 16.28
N ARG A 154 7.81 1.88 15.00
CA ARG A 154 8.85 1.66 13.97
C ARG A 154 8.27 2.02 12.61
N GLU A 155 9.12 2.45 11.68
CA GLU A 155 8.69 2.75 10.30
C GLU A 155 8.19 1.50 9.56
N VAL A 156 8.82 0.35 9.82
CA VAL A 156 8.45 -0.95 9.25
C VAL A 156 8.31 -1.96 10.38
N HIS A 157 7.23 -2.73 10.34
CA HIS A 157 6.89 -3.75 11.32
C HIS A 157 6.88 -3.23 12.78
N GLY A 158 6.34 -2.04 12.98
CA GLY A 158 5.98 -1.54 14.32
C GLY A 158 5.00 -2.48 15.02
N MET A 159 4.92 -2.40 16.35
CA MET A 159 4.19 -3.39 17.17
C MET A 159 3.45 -2.74 18.33
N ASN A 160 3.16 -1.44 18.23
CA ASN A 160 2.56 -0.68 19.31
C ASN A 160 1.03 -0.80 19.30
N GLU A 161 0.40 -0.87 18.13
CA GLU A 161 -1.01 -1.19 17.96
C GLU A 161 -1.30 -2.63 18.43
N ARG A 162 -2.34 -2.79 19.25
CA ARG A 162 -2.71 -4.06 19.88
C ARG A 162 -4.23 -4.24 19.86
N VAL A 163 -4.66 -5.47 20.13
CA VAL A 163 -6.06 -5.78 20.43
C VAL A 163 -6.50 -4.89 21.60
N GLY A 164 -7.62 -4.18 21.43
CA GLY A 164 -8.18 -3.26 22.42
C GLY A 164 -7.60 -1.84 22.39
N GLY A 165 -6.50 -1.56 21.67
CA GLY A 165 -5.89 -0.23 21.71
C GLY A 165 -4.44 -0.14 21.22
N PHE A 166 -3.63 0.56 22.00
CA PHE A 166 -2.20 0.76 21.79
C PHE A 166 -1.45 0.52 23.10
N SER A 167 -0.23 0.00 23.00
CA SER A 167 0.64 -0.20 24.18
C SER A 167 1.09 1.14 24.76
N LYS A 168 1.36 2.12 23.89
CA LYS A 168 1.65 3.52 24.24
C LYS A 168 0.93 4.43 23.26
N VAL A 169 0.21 5.44 23.74
CA VAL A 169 -0.36 6.47 22.87
C VAL A 169 0.65 7.60 22.64
N PRO A 170 0.67 8.22 21.45
CA PRO A 170 1.50 9.39 21.20
C PRO A 170 1.15 10.56 22.13
N SER A 171 2.17 11.32 22.52
CA SER A 171 2.02 12.60 23.22
C SER A 171 1.47 13.69 22.30
N GLU A 172 0.92 14.76 22.89
CA GLU A 172 0.44 15.92 22.13
C GLU A 172 1.55 16.55 21.26
N LYS A 173 2.79 16.58 21.76
CA LYS A 173 3.93 17.08 21.00
C LYS A 173 4.17 16.22 19.76
N GLU A 174 4.22 14.90 19.90
CA GLU A 174 4.44 13.98 18.77
C GLU A 174 3.33 14.12 17.71
N LEU A 175 2.07 14.30 18.13
CA LEU A 175 0.96 14.57 17.21
C LEU A 175 1.11 15.91 16.48
N LYS A 176 1.60 16.96 17.16
CA LYS A 176 1.90 18.26 16.54
C LYS A 176 3.07 18.17 15.56
N ASP A 177 4.06 17.33 15.85
CA ASP A 177 5.20 17.09 14.95
C ASP A 177 4.71 16.41 13.65
N ILE A 178 3.84 15.39 13.75
CA ILE A 178 3.17 14.78 12.58
C ILE A 178 2.42 15.84 11.78
N ARG A 179 1.58 16.64 12.43
CA ARG A 179 0.81 17.70 11.75
C ARG A 179 1.72 18.66 10.99
N THR A 180 2.82 19.07 11.61
CA THR A 180 3.79 19.98 10.99
C THR A 180 4.43 19.36 9.75
N ALA A 181 4.83 18.09 9.83
CA ALA A 181 5.37 17.35 8.70
C ALA A 181 4.34 17.23 7.55
N MET A 182 3.09 16.83 7.86
CA MET A 182 2.03 16.71 6.86
C MET A 182 1.72 18.02 6.13
N VAL A 183 1.67 19.14 6.87
CA VAL A 183 1.48 20.46 6.27
C VAL A 183 2.65 20.83 5.37
N ALA A 184 3.88 20.56 5.80
CA ALA A 184 5.08 20.85 5.02
C ALA A 184 5.19 20.01 3.73
N THR A 185 4.69 18.77 3.73
CA THR A 185 4.73 17.86 2.58
C THR A 185 3.50 17.93 1.69
N LYS A 186 2.46 18.69 2.05
CA LYS A 186 1.27 18.87 1.22
C LYS A 186 1.58 19.32 -0.22
N PRO A 187 2.46 20.32 -0.47
CA PRO A 187 2.81 20.72 -1.84
C PRO A 187 3.45 19.59 -2.66
N THR A 188 4.14 18.67 -2.00
CA THR A 188 4.72 17.48 -2.64
C THR A 188 3.66 16.49 -3.09
N ALA A 189 2.63 16.27 -2.27
CA ALA A 189 1.49 15.45 -2.67
C ALA A 189 0.74 16.07 -3.87
N GLU A 190 0.56 17.40 -3.86
CA GLU A 190 -0.05 18.13 -4.98
C GLU A 190 0.79 18.03 -6.27
N LEU A 191 2.13 18.07 -6.15
CA LEU A 191 3.03 17.82 -7.28
C LEU A 191 2.83 16.42 -7.87
N ALA A 192 2.69 15.40 -7.03
CA ALA A 192 2.43 14.02 -7.48
C ALA A 192 1.15 13.95 -8.32
N VAL A 193 0.06 14.55 -7.83
CA VAL A 193 -1.21 14.60 -8.54
C VAL A 193 -1.05 15.31 -9.87
N LYS A 194 -0.36 16.46 -9.91
CA LYS A 194 -0.14 17.20 -11.15
C LYS A 194 0.62 16.39 -12.20
N LEU A 195 1.72 15.73 -11.80
CA LEU A 195 2.55 14.92 -12.71
C LEU A 195 1.73 13.81 -13.37
N PHE A 196 0.86 13.14 -12.61
CA PHE A 196 0.07 12.02 -13.13
C PHE A 196 -1.23 12.45 -13.82
N ALA A 197 -1.79 13.60 -13.47
CA ALA A 197 -2.94 14.17 -14.18
C ALA A 197 -2.57 14.63 -15.61
N GLU A 198 -1.31 15.00 -15.84
CA GLU A 198 -0.78 15.40 -17.14
C GLU A 198 -0.14 14.22 -17.91
N ALA A 199 -0.02 13.04 -17.29
CA ALA A 199 0.59 11.88 -17.91
C ALA A 199 -0.33 11.28 -18.99
N GLU A 200 0.23 10.99 -20.17
CA GLU A 200 -0.49 10.27 -21.21
C GLU A 200 -0.61 8.78 -20.82
N ILE A 201 -1.83 8.33 -20.56
CA ILE A 201 -2.13 6.91 -20.35
C ILE A 201 -2.26 6.25 -21.72
N PRO A 202 -1.51 5.17 -22.01
CA PRO A 202 -1.64 4.48 -23.28
C PRO A 202 -3.03 3.85 -23.44
N LYS A 203 -3.67 4.05 -24.60
CA LYS A 203 -5.02 3.50 -24.88
C LYS A 203 -5.12 1.98 -24.72
N TYR A 204 -4.02 1.25 -24.95
CA TYR A 204 -4.00 -0.21 -24.77
C TYR A 204 -4.04 -0.65 -23.30
N ALA A 205 -3.87 0.28 -22.35
CA ALA A 205 -4.04 0.03 -20.92
C ALA A 205 -5.49 0.27 -20.45
N GLU A 206 -6.37 0.78 -21.32
CA GLU A 206 -7.79 0.93 -21.02
C GLU A 206 -8.48 -0.45 -21.12
N SER A 207 -9.15 -0.85 -20.05
CA SER A 207 -9.96 -2.06 -19.98
C SER A 207 -11.21 -1.81 -19.14
N GLU A 208 -12.28 -2.56 -19.42
CA GLU A 208 -13.42 -2.63 -18.51
C GLU A 208 -12.96 -3.31 -17.22
N ASN A 209 -12.70 -2.50 -16.19
CA ASN A 209 -12.25 -2.98 -14.90
C ASN A 209 -13.40 -2.98 -13.91
N THR A 210 -13.53 -4.08 -13.15
CA THR A 210 -14.34 -4.07 -11.93
C THR A 210 -13.54 -3.37 -10.85
N LEU A 211 -13.98 -2.17 -10.45
CA LEU A 211 -13.32 -1.41 -9.39
C LEU A 211 -13.90 -1.80 -8.04
N MET A 212 -13.04 -2.00 -7.06
CA MET A 212 -13.42 -2.36 -5.70
C MET A 212 -12.73 -1.42 -4.72
N ALA A 213 -13.45 -1.00 -3.68
CA ALA A 213 -12.91 -0.17 -2.61
C ALA A 213 -13.54 -0.54 -1.27
N LEU A 214 -12.78 -0.41 -0.18
CA LEU A 214 -13.36 -0.46 1.16
C LEU A 214 -14.33 0.71 1.35
N ASP A 215 -15.43 0.47 2.07
CA ASP A 215 -16.43 1.47 2.45
C ASP A 215 -16.07 2.08 3.82
N PRO A 216 -15.51 3.30 3.87
CA PRO A 216 -15.22 3.99 5.12
C PRO A 216 -16.44 4.68 5.76
N GLY A 217 -17.64 4.54 5.17
CA GLY A 217 -18.84 5.27 5.57
C GLY A 217 -18.83 6.72 5.09
N GLU A 218 -19.26 7.65 5.93
CA GLU A 218 -19.44 9.07 5.56
C GLU A 218 -18.16 9.90 5.53
N LYS A 219 -16.99 9.28 5.79
CA LYS A 219 -15.70 9.97 5.82
C LYS A 219 -14.72 9.35 4.82
N PHE A 220 -13.75 10.13 4.37
CA PHE A 220 -12.60 9.56 3.67
C PHE A 220 -11.82 8.65 4.63
N GLY A 221 -11.43 7.48 4.17
CA GLY A 221 -10.64 6.54 4.97
C GLY A 221 -10.34 5.25 4.23
N PHE A 222 -9.49 4.44 4.85
CA PHE A 222 -8.98 3.17 4.29
C PHE A 222 -9.35 1.97 5.18
N MET A 223 -10.31 2.15 6.08
CA MET A 223 -10.84 1.10 6.93
C MET A 223 -12.34 1.07 6.77
N GLY A 224 -12.89 -0.12 6.56
CA GLY A 224 -14.31 -0.37 6.43
C GLY A 224 -14.67 -1.80 6.81
N ASP A 225 -15.96 -2.06 6.96
CA ASP A 225 -16.54 -3.40 7.17
C ASP A 225 -17.19 -3.96 5.89
N TYR A 226 -17.16 -3.18 4.81
CA TYR A 226 -17.74 -3.55 3.53
C TYR A 226 -16.81 -3.20 2.38
N VAL A 227 -16.91 -3.94 1.28
CA VAL A 227 -16.34 -3.61 -0.03
C VAL A 227 -17.46 -3.13 -0.95
N LEU A 228 -17.27 -1.97 -1.55
CA LEU A 228 -18.09 -1.45 -2.64
C LEU A 228 -17.48 -1.87 -3.97
N VAL A 229 -18.33 -2.28 -4.90
CA VAL A 229 -17.94 -2.72 -6.24
C VAL A 229 -18.57 -1.76 -7.27
N SER A 230 -17.89 -1.53 -8.38
CA SER A 230 -18.33 -0.62 -9.45
C SER A 230 -19.65 -1.00 -10.12
N ASP A 231 -20.12 -2.25 -9.92
CA ASP A 231 -21.44 -2.71 -10.35
C ASP A 231 -22.58 -2.28 -9.38
N GLY A 232 -22.24 -1.55 -8.31
CA GLY A 232 -23.17 -1.09 -7.27
C GLY A 232 -23.41 -2.09 -6.15
N THR A 233 -22.78 -3.27 -6.18
CA THR A 233 -22.89 -4.25 -5.09
C THR A 233 -22.03 -3.88 -3.89
N ARG A 234 -22.45 -4.35 -2.71
CA ARG A 234 -21.80 -4.09 -1.42
C ARG A 234 -21.71 -5.39 -0.63
N HIS A 235 -20.49 -5.81 -0.29
CA HIS A 235 -20.22 -7.10 0.36
C HIS A 235 -19.55 -6.88 1.71
N PRO A 236 -19.94 -7.60 2.78
CA PRO A 236 -19.24 -7.54 4.05
C PRO A 236 -17.82 -8.13 3.92
N VAL A 237 -16.88 -7.57 4.67
CA VAL A 237 -15.51 -8.08 4.82
C VAL A 237 -15.44 -9.07 5.97
#